data_AF-A0A1H7ED84-F1
#
_entry.id   AF-A0A1H7ED84-F1
#
_cell.length_a   1.000
_cell.length_b   1.000
_cell.length_c   1.000
_cell.angle_alpha   90.00
_cell.angle_beta   90.00
_cell.angle_gamma   90.00
#
_symmetry.space_group_name_H-M   'P 1'
#
loop_
_entity.id
_entity.type
_entity.pdbx_description
1 polymer ?
#
loop_
_entity_poly.entity_id
_entity_poly.type
_entity_poly.pdbx_seq_one_letter_code
_entity_poly.pdbx_strand_id
1 'polypeptide(L)'
;MRRFASHAATLIIALAATALASAAIRSYPDVRPPPVDPAAATSADPGQADLEALFFRHGIDPDSNKARIIVAWVEKIRDDPVIATGIAGGAQSVGQIFLDPSARENLMSQGLVRLAPSDRLKYVQLVTKFLDELVPVNCFGLSNMRAVMNRVSLREMTDADVDQYFNLLFKVLLSDASNAPVPNPTPQQYAAAERQLTRMLVAELHGDQTNLARFASYTSNPSMATPSDACWATRVTLHAIIAMPDPERDFVLLRTIMPNGAYDASSRGQPDAPGTAAPLRAASQPGGADAP
;
A
#
# COMPACT_ATOMS: atom_id res chain seq x y z
N MET A 1 28.79 5.71 -26.57
CA MET A 1 28.17 6.39 -25.40
C MET A 1 26.67 6.67 -25.54
N ARG A 2 26.09 6.86 -26.73
CA ARG A 2 24.62 7.08 -26.91
C ARG A 2 23.68 5.91 -26.54
N ARG A 3 24.14 4.65 -26.50
CA ARG A 3 23.29 3.48 -26.20
C ARG A 3 23.00 3.27 -24.70
N PHE A 4 23.87 3.74 -23.81
CA PHE A 4 23.66 3.63 -22.36
C PHE A 4 22.62 4.63 -21.83
N ALA A 5 22.60 5.84 -22.38
CA ALA A 5 21.60 6.86 -22.03
C ALA A 5 20.18 6.43 -22.40
N SER A 6 20.01 5.79 -23.57
CA SER A 6 18.70 5.30 -24.02
C SER A 6 18.10 4.25 -23.10
N HIS A 7 18.89 3.32 -22.57
CA HIS A 7 18.39 2.30 -21.63
C HIS A 7 18.09 2.85 -20.24
N ALA A 8 18.90 3.82 -19.78
CA ALA A 8 18.66 4.51 -18.51
C ALA A 8 17.35 5.32 -18.56
N ALA A 9 17.09 6.03 -19.66
CA ALA A 9 15.86 6.77 -19.90
C ALA A 9 14.61 5.87 -19.88
N THR A 10 14.61 4.76 -20.64
CA THR A 10 13.44 3.85 -20.68
C THR A 10 13.15 3.22 -19.33
N LEU A 11 14.19 2.93 -18.54
CA LEU A 11 14.07 2.38 -17.21
C LEU A 11 13.47 3.39 -16.22
N ILE A 12 13.90 4.66 -16.29
CA ILE A 12 13.35 5.73 -15.45
C ILE A 12 11.87 5.95 -15.78
N ILE A 13 11.50 5.97 -17.07
CA ILE A 13 10.11 6.10 -17.52
C ILE A 13 9.26 4.94 -17.00
N ALA A 14 9.73 3.70 -17.16
CA ALA A 14 8.99 2.53 -16.71
C ALA A 14 8.76 2.56 -15.19
N LEU A 15 9.80 2.91 -14.42
CA LEU A 15 9.71 3.01 -12.96
C LEU A 15 8.83 4.18 -12.50
N ALA A 16 8.89 5.34 -13.16
CA ALA A 16 8.03 6.47 -12.83
C ALA A 16 6.56 6.21 -13.20
N ALA A 17 6.30 5.60 -14.37
CA ALA A 17 4.96 5.14 -14.74
C ALA A 17 4.39 4.18 -13.69
N THR A 18 5.26 3.41 -13.02
CA THR A 18 4.83 2.44 -12.01
C THR A 18 4.61 2.99 -10.62
N ALA A 19 5.44 3.96 -10.21
CA ALA A 19 5.20 4.80 -9.06
C ALA A 19 3.83 5.47 -9.15
N LEU A 20 3.49 5.96 -10.35
CA LEU A 20 2.23 6.62 -10.66
C LEU A 20 1.06 5.63 -10.83
N ALA A 21 1.27 4.46 -11.42
CA ALA A 21 0.25 3.41 -11.57
C ALA A 21 -0.10 2.69 -10.25
N SER A 22 0.79 2.71 -9.27
CA SER A 22 0.53 2.19 -7.91
C SER A 22 -0.41 3.11 -7.11
N ALA A 23 -0.65 4.34 -7.58
CA ALA A 23 -1.61 5.30 -7.05
C ALA A 23 -2.73 5.55 -8.08
N ALA A 24 -3.64 4.58 -8.21
CA ALA A 24 -4.57 4.52 -9.33
C ALA A 24 -5.69 5.59 -9.28
N ILE A 25 -5.46 6.77 -9.85
CA ILE A 25 -6.56 7.67 -10.27
C ILE A 25 -6.58 7.86 -11.78
N ARG A 26 -7.77 7.53 -12.31
CA ARG A 26 -8.47 8.05 -13.48
C ARG A 26 -7.67 8.99 -14.39
N SER A 27 -7.54 8.56 -15.65
CA SER A 27 -7.42 9.46 -16.79
C SER A 27 -8.62 10.41 -16.81
N TYR A 28 -8.42 11.70 -16.58
CA TYR A 28 -9.40 12.72 -16.97
C TYR A 28 -9.42 12.76 -18.51
N PRO A 29 -10.58 12.64 -19.19
CA PRO A 29 -10.61 12.62 -20.66
C PRO A 29 -10.36 13.97 -21.34
N ASP A 30 -10.33 15.09 -20.61
CA ASP A 30 -10.32 16.42 -21.22
C ASP A 30 -9.26 17.33 -20.60
N VAL A 31 -8.01 17.15 -21.02
CA VAL A 31 -7.05 18.25 -21.03
C VAL A 31 -6.43 18.30 -22.41
N ARG A 32 -6.91 19.22 -23.24
CA ARG A 32 -6.22 19.56 -24.50
C ARG A 32 -4.81 20.05 -24.14
N PRO A 33 -3.75 19.52 -24.79
CA PRO A 33 -2.41 20.07 -24.60
C PRO A 33 -2.40 21.54 -25.05
N PRO A 34 -1.70 22.44 -24.33
CA PRO A 34 -1.48 23.80 -24.80
C PRO A 34 -0.68 23.78 -26.12
N PRO A 35 -0.88 24.77 -27.00
CA PRO A 35 -0.14 24.85 -28.26
C PRO A 35 1.35 25.04 -27.94
N VAL A 36 2.18 24.16 -28.51
CA VAL A 36 3.64 24.20 -28.37
C VAL A 36 4.18 25.33 -29.23
N ASP A 37 4.82 26.32 -28.62
CA ASP A 37 5.57 27.35 -29.32
C ASP A 37 6.83 26.73 -29.96
N PRO A 38 7.04 26.88 -31.28
CA PRO A 38 8.11 26.19 -32.01
C PRO A 38 9.53 26.76 -31.75
N ALA A 39 9.71 27.65 -30.77
CA ALA A 39 10.97 28.36 -30.54
C ALA A 39 11.81 27.85 -29.35
N ALA A 40 11.34 26.87 -28.58
CA ALA A 40 12.06 26.33 -27.42
C ALA A 40 12.45 24.85 -27.61
N ALA A 41 13.08 24.50 -28.73
CA ALA A 41 13.68 23.19 -28.91
C ALA A 41 15.12 23.17 -28.34
N THR A 42 15.27 23.39 -27.05
CA THR A 42 16.43 22.86 -26.32
C THR A 42 16.29 21.35 -26.25
N SER A 43 17.36 20.65 -26.57
CA SER A 43 17.47 19.18 -26.63
C SER A 43 16.89 18.47 -25.40
N ALA A 44 15.59 18.19 -25.41
CA ALA A 44 14.98 17.30 -24.45
C ALA A 44 15.41 15.86 -24.80
N ASP A 45 15.99 15.17 -23.82
CA ASP A 45 16.16 13.72 -23.92
C ASP A 45 14.76 13.11 -24.13
N PRO A 46 14.52 12.26 -25.16
CA PRO A 46 13.24 11.58 -25.31
C PRO A 46 12.80 10.86 -24.02
N GLY A 47 13.76 10.44 -23.18
CA GLY A 47 13.53 9.95 -21.83
C GLY A 47 12.75 10.88 -20.90
N GLN A 48 13.08 12.17 -20.98
CA GLN A 48 12.58 13.22 -20.10
C GLN A 48 11.21 13.73 -20.56
N ALA A 49 11.01 13.86 -21.88
CA ALA A 49 9.71 14.25 -22.44
C ALA A 49 8.61 13.21 -22.13
N ASP A 50 8.92 11.91 -22.14
CA ASP A 50 7.98 10.85 -21.78
C ASP A 50 7.65 10.85 -20.27
N LEU A 51 8.63 11.18 -19.43
CA LEU A 51 8.44 11.29 -17.99
C LEU A 51 7.60 12.52 -17.61
N GLU A 52 7.85 13.66 -18.23
CA GLU A 52 7.05 14.88 -18.09
C GLU A 52 5.60 14.63 -18.53
N ALA A 53 5.40 13.92 -19.64
CA ALA A 53 4.07 13.51 -20.11
C ALA A 53 3.36 12.57 -19.12
N LEU A 54 4.10 11.68 -18.44
CA LEU A 54 3.56 10.84 -17.37
C LEU A 54 3.14 11.67 -16.15
N PHE A 55 4.00 12.56 -15.65
CA PHE A 55 3.63 13.45 -14.54
C PHE A 55 2.38 14.27 -14.86
N PHE A 56 2.32 14.86 -16.06
CA PHE A 56 1.17 15.64 -16.50
C PHE A 56 -0.13 14.81 -16.50
N ARG A 57 -0.12 13.59 -17.03
CA ARG A 57 -1.30 12.69 -17.04
C ARG A 57 -1.80 12.34 -15.64
N HIS A 58 -0.89 12.31 -14.66
CA HIS A 58 -1.21 12.04 -13.26
C HIS A 58 -1.46 13.32 -12.45
N GLY A 59 -1.50 14.49 -13.11
CA GLY A 59 -1.74 15.78 -12.48
C GLY A 59 -0.64 16.20 -11.51
N ILE A 60 0.59 15.76 -11.76
CA ILE A 60 1.81 16.20 -11.08
C ILE A 60 2.50 17.20 -12.00
N ASP A 61 2.78 18.39 -11.48
CA ASP A 61 3.58 19.38 -12.19
C ASP A 61 5.04 18.85 -12.29
N PRO A 62 5.61 18.70 -13.49
CA PRO A 62 6.97 18.18 -13.68
C PRO A 62 8.06 19.00 -12.97
N ASP A 63 7.82 20.30 -12.76
CA ASP A 63 8.76 21.19 -12.06
C ASP A 63 8.52 21.22 -10.54
N SER A 64 7.49 20.50 -10.06
CA SER A 64 7.17 20.46 -8.64
C SER A 64 8.18 19.67 -7.81
N ASN A 65 8.19 19.97 -6.51
CA ASN A 65 8.96 19.19 -5.56
C ASN A 65 8.53 17.71 -5.51
N LYS A 66 7.25 17.42 -5.73
CA LYS A 66 6.71 16.05 -5.84
C LYS A 66 7.32 15.26 -7.00
N ALA A 67 7.45 15.88 -8.17
CA ALA A 67 8.11 15.25 -9.32
C ALA A 67 9.58 14.91 -9.00
N ARG A 68 10.31 15.84 -8.35
CA ARG A 68 11.69 15.59 -7.91
C ARG A 68 11.82 14.42 -6.93
N ILE A 69 10.89 14.28 -5.99
CA ILE A 69 10.85 13.12 -5.07
C ILE A 69 10.71 11.81 -5.84
N ILE A 70 9.79 11.75 -6.81
CA ILE A 70 9.56 10.54 -7.62
C ILE A 70 10.81 10.20 -8.44
N VAL A 71 11.43 11.19 -9.10
CA VAL A 71 12.68 10.98 -9.86
C VAL A 71 13.78 10.44 -8.96
N ALA A 72 14.01 11.08 -7.81
CA ALA A 72 15.03 10.64 -6.86
C ALA A 72 14.79 9.21 -6.36
N TRP A 73 13.53 8.81 -6.13
CA TRP A 73 13.18 7.44 -5.74
C TRP A 73 13.48 6.42 -6.86
N VAL A 74 13.16 6.77 -8.12
CA VAL A 74 13.45 5.92 -9.28
C VAL A 74 14.96 5.72 -9.46
N GLU A 75 15.74 6.81 -9.36
CA GLU A 75 17.21 6.75 -9.43
C GLU A 75 17.78 5.89 -8.30
N LYS A 76 17.25 6.05 -7.08
CA LYS A 76 17.64 5.24 -5.93
C LYS A 76 17.42 3.75 -6.17
N ILE A 77 16.32 3.34 -6.80
CA ILE A 77 16.07 1.92 -7.16
C ILE A 77 17.03 1.43 -8.23
N ARG A 78 17.27 2.25 -9.25
CA ARG A 78 18.17 1.91 -10.36
C ARG A 78 19.59 1.63 -9.88
N ASP A 79 20.07 2.47 -8.96
CA ASP A 79 21.46 2.49 -8.54
C ASP A 79 21.72 1.62 -7.29
N ASP A 80 20.69 1.00 -6.71
CA ASP A 80 20.83 0.18 -5.51
C ASP A 80 21.39 -1.23 -5.83
N PRO A 81 22.53 -1.63 -5.23
CA PRO A 81 23.18 -2.90 -5.51
C PRO A 81 22.42 -4.12 -4.95
N VAL A 82 21.66 -3.96 -3.87
CA VAL A 82 20.85 -5.05 -3.30
C VAL A 82 19.68 -5.35 -4.24
N ILE A 83 19.03 -4.32 -4.79
CA ILE A 83 17.99 -4.51 -5.82
C ILE A 83 18.57 -5.12 -7.09
N ALA A 84 19.73 -4.63 -7.55
CA ALA A 84 20.36 -5.13 -8.77
C ALA A 84 20.75 -6.62 -8.70
N THR A 85 21.06 -7.12 -7.50
CA THR A 85 21.50 -8.51 -7.28
C THR A 85 20.37 -9.42 -6.78
N GLY A 86 19.47 -8.90 -5.96
CA GLY A 86 18.42 -9.66 -5.27
C GLY A 86 17.13 -9.82 -6.08
N ILE A 87 16.86 -8.94 -7.06
CA ILE A 87 15.69 -9.05 -7.93
C ILE A 87 16.13 -9.49 -9.32
N ALA A 88 15.56 -10.60 -9.82
CA ALA A 88 15.85 -11.10 -11.15
C ALA A 88 15.47 -10.04 -12.22
N GLY A 89 16.44 -9.54 -12.97
CA GLY A 89 16.26 -8.43 -13.92
C GLY A 89 16.36 -7.02 -13.31
N GLY A 90 16.73 -6.93 -12.02
CA GLY A 90 17.06 -5.70 -11.31
C GLY A 90 15.95 -4.66 -11.36
N ALA A 91 16.35 -3.39 -11.46
CA ALA A 91 15.44 -2.26 -11.49
C ALA A 91 14.40 -2.31 -12.64
N GLN A 92 14.71 -2.95 -13.76
CA GLN A 92 13.74 -3.06 -14.87
C GLN A 92 12.55 -3.96 -14.51
N SER A 93 12.83 -5.05 -13.79
CA SER A 93 11.78 -5.94 -13.26
C SER A 93 10.96 -5.28 -12.17
N VAL A 94 11.55 -4.38 -11.37
CA VAL A 94 10.81 -3.60 -10.36
C VAL A 94 9.67 -2.82 -11.01
N GLY A 95 9.93 -2.18 -12.15
CA GLY A 95 8.86 -1.52 -12.90
C GLY A 95 7.75 -2.50 -13.30
N GLN A 96 8.09 -3.65 -13.87
CA GLN A 96 7.08 -4.65 -14.26
C GLN A 96 6.25 -5.17 -13.08
N ILE A 97 6.89 -5.39 -11.93
CA ILE A 97 6.21 -5.82 -10.70
C ILE A 97 5.13 -4.83 -10.28
N PHE A 98 5.39 -3.53 -10.37
CA PHE A 98 4.42 -2.52 -9.96
C PHE A 98 3.30 -2.28 -10.98
N LEU A 99 3.49 -2.62 -12.27
CA LEU A 99 2.43 -2.62 -13.27
C LEU A 99 1.46 -3.80 -13.10
N ASP A 100 1.94 -4.94 -12.59
CA ASP A 100 1.12 -6.12 -12.31
C ASP A 100 0.50 -6.04 -10.91
N PRO A 101 -0.83 -5.98 -10.77
CA PRO A 101 -1.48 -5.86 -9.47
C PRO A 101 -1.18 -7.02 -8.51
N SER A 102 -1.03 -8.24 -9.02
CA SER A 102 -0.77 -9.43 -8.22
C SER A 102 0.69 -9.50 -7.78
N ALA A 103 1.62 -9.20 -8.69
CA ALA A 103 3.03 -9.13 -8.35
C ALA A 103 3.30 -8.01 -7.34
N ARG A 104 2.67 -6.84 -7.51
CA ARG A 104 2.73 -5.73 -6.55
C ARG A 104 2.19 -6.14 -5.18
N GLU A 105 1.03 -6.79 -5.12
CA GLU A 105 0.45 -7.26 -3.85
C GLU A 105 1.36 -8.28 -3.15
N ASN A 106 1.94 -9.20 -3.92
CA ASN A 106 2.89 -10.18 -3.40
C ASN A 106 4.16 -9.50 -2.86
N LEU A 107 4.77 -8.58 -3.61
CA LEU A 107 5.92 -7.79 -3.16
C LEU A 107 5.60 -7.01 -1.87
N MET A 108 4.46 -6.32 -1.85
CA MET A 108 4.05 -5.53 -0.68
C MET A 108 3.85 -6.41 0.54
N SER A 109 3.13 -7.53 0.43
CA SER A 109 2.90 -8.43 1.55
C SER A 109 4.19 -9.09 2.04
N GLN A 110 5.06 -9.57 1.13
CA GLN A 110 6.32 -10.22 1.50
C GLN A 110 7.35 -9.24 2.07
N GLY A 111 7.47 -8.03 1.53
CA GLY A 111 8.41 -7.05 2.06
C GLY A 111 7.92 -6.41 3.36
N LEU A 112 6.64 -6.06 3.49
CA LEU A 112 6.12 -5.43 4.72
C LEU A 112 6.31 -6.31 5.96
N VAL A 113 6.12 -7.63 5.86
CA VAL A 113 6.35 -8.55 7.01
C VAL A 113 7.82 -8.63 7.43
N ARG A 114 8.75 -8.28 6.55
CA ARG A 114 10.21 -8.32 6.79
C ARG A 114 10.78 -7.00 7.30
N LEU A 115 9.98 -5.93 7.32
CA LEU A 115 10.42 -4.63 7.83
C LEU A 115 10.73 -4.67 9.34
N ALA A 116 11.34 -3.60 9.85
CA ALA A 116 11.41 -3.38 11.28
C ALA A 116 10.02 -3.02 11.85
N PRO A 117 9.74 -3.30 13.13
CA PRO A 117 8.45 -2.96 13.77
C PRO A 117 8.04 -1.49 13.59
N SER A 118 9.00 -0.57 13.74
CA SER A 118 8.76 0.87 13.60
C SER A 118 8.41 1.29 12.17
N ASP A 119 8.90 0.57 11.15
CA ASP A 119 8.58 0.86 9.75
C ASP A 119 7.22 0.26 9.36
N ARG A 120 6.84 -0.91 9.90
CA ARG A 120 5.46 -1.42 9.78
C ARG A 120 4.45 -0.45 10.40
N LEU A 121 4.78 0.11 11.58
CA LEU A 121 3.93 1.13 12.20
C LEU A 121 3.79 2.37 11.31
N LYS A 122 4.89 2.89 10.76
CA LYS A 122 4.83 4.05 9.84
C LYS A 122 3.97 3.79 8.62
N TYR A 123 4.01 2.58 8.07
CA TYR A 123 3.14 2.19 6.95
C TYR A 123 1.66 2.25 7.35
N VAL A 124 1.31 1.69 8.51
CA VAL A 124 -0.08 1.68 9.00
C VAL A 124 -0.56 3.09 9.33
N GLN A 125 0.29 3.92 9.94
CA GLN A 125 0.00 5.33 10.21
C GLN A 125 -0.28 6.09 8.91
N LEU A 126 0.53 5.87 7.87
CA LEU A 126 0.36 6.51 6.58
C LEU A 126 -0.95 6.09 5.89
N VAL A 127 -1.26 4.79 5.89
CA VAL A 127 -2.53 4.27 5.34
C VAL A 127 -3.73 4.82 6.13
N THR A 128 -3.64 4.90 7.45
CA THR A 128 -4.70 5.46 8.30
C THR A 128 -4.93 6.93 8.00
N LYS A 129 -3.85 7.70 7.88
CA LYS A 129 -3.91 9.11 7.48
C LYS A 129 -4.61 9.29 6.13
N PHE A 130 -4.28 8.47 5.13
CA PHE A 130 -4.96 8.53 3.83
C PHE A 130 -6.44 8.22 3.92
N LEU A 131 -6.83 7.24 4.75
CA LEU A 131 -8.23 6.94 4.98
C LEU A 131 -8.96 8.10 5.66
N ASP A 132 -8.31 8.81 6.57
CA ASP A 132 -8.91 9.91 7.31
C ASP A 132 -9.02 11.20 6.47
N GLU A 133 -8.00 11.49 5.67
CA GLU A 133 -7.88 12.78 4.97
C GLU A 133 -8.35 12.72 3.50
N LEU A 134 -8.11 11.60 2.81
CA LEU A 134 -8.28 11.51 1.35
C LEU A 134 -9.47 10.64 0.94
N VAL A 135 -9.97 9.79 1.84
CA VAL A 135 -11.07 8.88 1.55
C VAL A 135 -12.37 9.42 2.16
N PRO A 136 -13.46 9.55 1.40
CA PRO A 136 -14.74 9.99 1.95
C PRO A 136 -15.31 8.95 2.93
N VAL A 137 -16.24 9.38 3.78
CA VAL A 137 -16.85 8.53 4.82
C VAL A 137 -17.48 7.26 4.25
N ASN A 138 -18.04 7.33 3.04
CA ASN A 138 -18.68 6.19 2.37
C ASN A 138 -17.71 5.35 1.52
N CYS A 139 -16.39 5.57 1.62
CA CYS A 139 -15.37 4.83 0.86
C CYS A 139 -15.63 4.79 -0.65
N PHE A 140 -16.11 5.90 -1.22
CA PHE A 140 -16.50 6.01 -2.64
C PHE A 140 -17.58 5.00 -3.07
N GLY A 141 -18.38 4.50 -2.13
CA GLY A 141 -19.37 3.44 -2.35
C GLY A 141 -18.78 2.03 -2.45
N LEU A 142 -17.52 1.83 -2.06
CA LEU A 142 -16.84 0.54 -2.11
C LEU A 142 -16.70 -0.08 -0.72
N SER A 143 -17.02 -1.37 -0.59
CA SER A 143 -16.78 -2.15 0.63
C SER A 143 -15.38 -2.79 0.66
N ASN A 144 -14.74 -2.95 -0.50
CA ASN A 144 -13.40 -3.52 -0.60
C ASN A 144 -12.32 -2.44 -0.38
N MET A 145 -11.61 -2.50 0.76
CA MET A 145 -10.60 -1.50 1.11
C MET A 145 -9.39 -1.46 0.17
N ARG A 146 -9.05 -2.56 -0.53
CA ARG A 146 -8.02 -2.53 -1.58
C ARG A 146 -8.47 -1.63 -2.74
N ALA A 147 -9.72 -1.78 -3.16
CA ALA A 147 -10.29 -0.93 -4.22
C ALA A 147 -10.45 0.53 -3.78
N VAL A 148 -10.69 0.78 -2.49
CA VAL A 148 -10.68 2.13 -1.90
C VAL A 148 -9.29 2.74 -1.93
N MET A 149 -8.28 2.05 -1.41
CA MET A 149 -6.91 2.58 -1.37
C MET A 149 -6.33 2.79 -2.76
N ASN A 150 -6.72 1.97 -3.74
CA ASN A 150 -6.36 2.19 -5.13
C ASN A 150 -6.88 3.54 -5.65
N ARG A 151 -7.97 4.11 -5.10
CA ARG A 151 -8.52 5.41 -5.51
C ARG A 151 -7.74 6.60 -4.95
N VAL A 152 -6.75 6.40 -4.09
CA VAL A 152 -5.93 7.48 -3.53
C VAL A 152 -4.80 7.80 -4.51
N SER A 153 -4.67 9.07 -4.93
CA SER A 153 -3.61 9.51 -5.87
C SER A 153 -2.47 10.23 -5.17
N LEU A 154 -1.27 10.09 -5.72
CA LEU A 154 -0.10 10.93 -5.36
C LEU A 154 -0.37 12.43 -5.51
N ARG A 155 -1.29 12.82 -6.42
CA ARG A 155 -1.70 14.21 -6.61
C ARG A 155 -2.31 14.80 -5.33
N GLU A 156 -3.10 14.02 -4.62
CA GLU A 156 -3.85 14.46 -3.44
C GLU A 156 -3.00 14.37 -2.16
N MET A 157 -1.92 13.59 -2.20
CA MET A 157 -0.96 13.50 -1.10
C MET A 157 -0.10 14.76 -0.99
N THR A 158 0.26 15.13 0.24
CA THR A 158 1.28 16.17 0.48
C THR A 158 2.65 15.68 0.00
N ASP A 159 3.60 16.59 -0.23
CA ASP A 159 4.96 16.20 -0.61
C ASP A 159 5.64 15.35 0.45
N ALA A 160 5.40 15.64 1.74
CA ALA A 160 5.93 14.87 2.85
C ALA A 160 5.36 13.43 2.87
N ASP A 161 4.07 13.27 2.58
CA ASP A 161 3.44 11.96 2.52
C ASP A 161 3.92 11.14 1.32
N VAL A 162 4.15 11.80 0.17
CA VAL A 162 4.73 11.17 -1.02
C VAL A 162 6.15 10.68 -0.72
N ASP A 163 7.00 11.52 -0.12
CA ASP A 163 8.35 11.11 0.27
C ASP A 163 8.32 9.96 1.30
N GLN A 164 7.46 10.03 2.31
CA GLN A 164 7.30 8.94 3.29
C GLN A 164 6.82 7.63 2.63
N TYR A 165 5.85 7.70 1.73
CA TYR A 165 5.35 6.54 0.98
C TYR A 165 6.46 5.87 0.18
N PHE A 166 7.20 6.65 -0.62
CA PHE A 166 8.28 6.13 -1.46
C PHE A 166 9.46 5.61 -0.64
N ASN A 167 9.79 6.26 0.48
CA ASN A 167 10.81 5.76 1.39
C ASN A 167 10.41 4.41 2.03
N LEU A 168 9.15 4.22 2.42
CA LEU A 168 8.65 2.94 2.90
C LEU A 168 8.66 1.88 1.80
N LEU A 169 8.23 2.24 0.59
CA LEU A 169 8.20 1.33 -0.55
C LEU A 169 9.60 0.85 -0.94
N PHE A 170 10.59 1.75 -0.88
CA PHE A 170 11.99 1.39 -1.08
C PHE A 170 12.48 0.39 -0.03
N LYS A 171 12.09 0.57 1.25
CA LYS A 171 12.44 -0.40 2.29
C LYS A 171 11.78 -1.77 2.08
N VAL A 172 10.53 -1.79 1.62
CA VAL A 172 9.83 -3.04 1.24
C VAL A 172 10.63 -3.76 0.16
N LEU A 173 11.00 -3.07 -0.92
CA LEU A 173 11.83 -3.62 -2.00
C LEU A 173 13.16 -4.18 -1.47
N LEU A 174 13.88 -3.43 -0.64
CA LEU A 174 15.13 -3.88 -0.06
C LEU A 174 14.96 -5.12 0.81
N SER A 175 13.95 -5.13 1.67
CA SER A 175 13.71 -6.24 2.60
C SER A 175 13.35 -7.54 1.87
N ASP A 176 12.63 -7.43 0.75
CA ASP A 176 12.30 -8.55 -0.13
C ASP A 176 13.54 -9.04 -0.90
N ALA A 177 14.25 -8.11 -1.56
CA ALA A 177 15.46 -8.39 -2.33
C ALA A 177 16.58 -9.01 -1.49
N SER A 178 16.72 -8.60 -0.22
CA SER A 178 17.70 -9.15 0.72
C SER A 178 17.22 -10.42 1.43
N ASN A 179 15.99 -10.87 1.17
CA ASN A 179 15.32 -11.96 1.89
C ASN A 179 15.44 -11.80 3.42
N ALA A 180 15.19 -10.59 3.93
CA ALA A 180 15.33 -10.28 5.36
C ALA A 180 14.43 -11.19 6.21
N PRO A 181 14.83 -11.65 7.40
CA PRO A 181 14.04 -12.62 8.17
C PRO A 181 12.62 -12.15 8.49
N VAL A 182 11.65 -13.06 8.41
CA VAL A 182 10.27 -12.80 8.84
C VAL A 182 10.15 -13.09 10.34
N PRO A 183 9.70 -12.13 11.17
CA PRO A 183 9.42 -12.40 12.57
C PRO A 183 8.34 -13.49 12.73
N ASN A 184 8.52 -14.39 13.69
CA ASN A 184 7.58 -15.47 13.96
C ASN A 184 7.13 -15.48 15.43
N PRO A 185 6.16 -14.64 15.81
CA PRO A 185 5.60 -14.63 17.16
C PRO A 185 4.95 -15.97 17.53
N THR A 186 5.05 -16.33 18.81
CA THR A 186 4.43 -17.54 19.35
C THR A 186 2.91 -17.40 19.45
N PRO A 187 2.15 -18.52 19.51
CA PRO A 187 0.71 -18.47 19.75
C PRO A 187 0.31 -17.69 21.01
N GLN A 188 1.11 -17.76 22.07
CA GLN A 188 0.87 -17.02 23.32
C GLN A 188 1.04 -15.51 23.13
N GLN A 189 2.02 -15.09 22.34
CA GLN A 189 2.23 -13.68 21.98
C GLN A 189 1.07 -13.16 21.13
N TYR A 190 0.59 -13.93 20.16
CA TYR A 190 -0.60 -13.56 19.39
C TYR A 190 -1.86 -13.46 20.26
N ALA A 191 -2.08 -14.38 21.19
CA ALA A 191 -3.21 -14.31 22.11
C ALA A 191 -3.13 -13.10 23.05
N ALA A 192 -1.94 -12.69 23.49
CA ALA A 192 -1.75 -11.46 24.26
C ALA A 192 -2.06 -10.22 23.42
N ALA A 193 -1.58 -10.21 22.17
CA ALA A 193 -1.82 -9.14 21.21
C ALA A 193 -3.30 -8.96 20.86
N GLU A 194 -4.04 -10.05 20.66
CA GLU A 194 -5.50 -10.02 20.47
C GLU A 194 -6.23 -9.42 21.67
N ARG A 195 -5.88 -9.83 22.90
CA ARG A 195 -6.48 -9.25 24.11
C ARG A 195 -6.21 -7.75 24.21
N GLN A 196 -5.01 -7.31 23.84
CA GLN A 196 -4.67 -5.89 23.82
C GLN A 196 -5.44 -5.15 22.71
N LEU A 197 -5.57 -5.72 21.52
CA LEU A 197 -6.37 -5.15 20.43
C LEU A 197 -7.83 -4.97 20.85
N THR A 198 -8.45 -5.96 21.49
CA THR A 198 -9.83 -5.84 21.99
C THR A 198 -9.97 -4.68 22.97
N ARG A 199 -9.02 -4.49 23.89
CA ARG A 199 -9.02 -3.33 24.81
C ARG A 199 -8.92 -2.01 24.05
N MET A 200 -8.04 -1.93 23.04
CA MET A 200 -7.89 -0.71 22.24
C MET A 200 -9.11 -0.43 21.37
N LEU A 201 -9.76 -1.44 20.82
CA LEU A 201 -11.02 -1.27 20.08
C LEU A 201 -12.13 -0.72 20.98
N VAL A 202 -12.28 -1.23 22.21
CA VAL A 202 -13.25 -0.70 23.17
C VAL A 202 -12.94 0.77 23.51
N ALA A 203 -11.67 1.10 23.70
CA ALA A 203 -11.23 2.47 23.97
C ALA A 203 -11.51 3.41 22.78
N GLU A 204 -11.19 2.98 21.56
CA GLU A 204 -11.42 3.74 20.31
C GLU A 204 -12.91 3.97 20.06
N LEU A 205 -13.75 2.98 20.39
CA LEU A 205 -15.21 3.09 20.35
C LEU A 205 -15.78 3.84 21.56
N HIS A 206 -14.93 4.36 22.45
CA HIS A 206 -15.29 5.11 23.65
C HIS A 206 -16.23 4.36 24.61
N GLY A 207 -16.26 3.02 24.55
CA GLY A 207 -17.20 2.19 25.30
C GLY A 207 -18.68 2.38 24.91
N ASP A 208 -18.97 3.11 23.83
CA ASP A 208 -20.34 3.36 23.38
C ASP A 208 -21.00 2.07 22.90
N GLN A 209 -22.12 1.70 23.51
CA GLN A 209 -22.78 0.42 23.25
C GLN A 209 -23.33 0.32 21.82
N THR A 210 -23.74 1.44 21.23
CA THR A 210 -24.25 1.48 19.85
C THR A 210 -23.13 1.20 18.86
N ASN A 211 -21.99 1.87 19.04
CA ASN A 211 -20.80 1.68 18.23
C ASN A 211 -20.18 0.29 18.44
N LEU A 212 -20.17 -0.23 19.66
CA LEU A 212 -19.75 -1.61 19.93
C LEU A 212 -20.65 -2.63 19.22
N ALA A 213 -21.97 -2.46 19.27
CA ALA A 213 -22.91 -3.33 18.57
C ALA A 213 -22.76 -3.24 17.04
N ARG A 214 -22.58 -2.02 16.50
CA ARG A 214 -22.32 -1.79 15.08
C ARG A 214 -21.02 -2.45 14.63
N PHE A 215 -19.94 -2.30 15.40
CA PHE A 215 -18.65 -2.94 15.12
C PHE A 215 -18.78 -4.47 15.19
N ALA A 216 -19.45 -5.01 16.21
CA ALA A 216 -19.69 -6.44 16.35
C ALA A 216 -20.49 -7.00 15.15
N SER A 217 -21.53 -6.29 14.71
CA SER A 217 -22.31 -6.65 13.52
C SER A 217 -21.45 -6.69 12.25
N TYR A 218 -20.59 -5.69 12.05
CA TYR A 218 -19.63 -5.67 10.95
C TYR A 218 -18.66 -6.86 11.01
N THR A 219 -18.03 -7.10 12.16
CA THR A 219 -17.03 -8.18 12.30
C THR A 219 -17.61 -9.58 12.12
N SER A 220 -18.88 -9.77 12.49
CA SER A 220 -19.57 -11.05 12.37
C SER A 220 -20.04 -11.34 10.94
N ASN A 221 -20.32 -10.32 10.14
CA ASN A 221 -20.77 -10.48 8.76
C ASN A 221 -20.30 -9.34 7.83
N PRO A 222 -18.98 -9.27 7.53
CA PRO A 222 -18.41 -8.15 6.77
C PRO A 222 -18.89 -8.09 5.31
N SER A 223 -19.36 -9.20 4.73
CA SER A 223 -19.89 -9.23 3.36
C SER A 223 -21.26 -8.57 3.23
N MET A 224 -22.02 -8.47 4.33
CA MET A 224 -23.31 -7.79 4.38
C MET A 224 -23.21 -6.32 4.79
N ALA A 225 -22.01 -5.84 5.10
CA ALA A 225 -21.79 -4.48 5.57
C ALA A 225 -21.97 -3.45 4.44
N THR A 226 -22.51 -2.28 4.79
CA THR A 226 -22.52 -1.16 3.85
C THR A 226 -21.08 -0.66 3.61
N PRO A 227 -20.80 -0.01 2.45
CA PRO A 227 -19.51 0.64 2.23
C PRO A 227 -19.11 1.59 3.37
N SER A 228 -20.06 2.36 3.92
CA SER A 228 -19.81 3.26 5.04
C SER A 228 -19.44 2.52 6.32
N ASP A 229 -20.07 1.39 6.62
CA ASP A 229 -19.73 0.56 7.79
C ASP A 229 -18.35 -0.06 7.64
N ALA A 230 -18.02 -0.59 6.46
CA ALA A 230 -16.69 -1.12 6.18
C ALA A 230 -15.60 -0.05 6.32
N CYS A 231 -15.87 1.15 5.79
CA CYS A 231 -14.97 2.30 5.88
C CYS A 231 -14.73 2.72 7.34
N TRP A 232 -15.83 2.90 8.09
CA TRP A 232 -15.79 3.30 9.50
C TRP A 232 -15.09 2.26 10.36
N ALA A 233 -15.46 0.98 10.24
CA ALA A 233 -14.85 -0.08 11.04
C ALA A 233 -13.37 -0.30 10.71
N THR A 234 -12.96 -0.10 9.45
CA THR A 234 -11.54 -0.11 9.06
C THR A 234 -10.78 1.01 9.77
N ARG A 235 -11.28 2.26 9.74
CA ARG A 235 -10.65 3.38 10.45
C ARG A 235 -10.52 3.12 11.95
N VAL A 236 -11.62 2.69 12.60
CA VAL A 236 -11.61 2.30 14.02
C VAL A 236 -10.55 1.23 14.29
N THR A 237 -10.48 0.19 13.46
CA THR A 237 -9.52 -0.89 13.67
C THR A 237 -8.07 -0.39 13.56
N LEU A 238 -7.77 0.45 12.58
CA LEU A 238 -6.42 0.95 12.37
C LEU A 238 -5.99 1.93 13.48
N HIS A 239 -6.88 2.84 13.91
CA HIS A 239 -6.61 3.73 15.05
C HIS A 239 -6.38 2.93 16.34
N ALA A 240 -7.21 1.92 16.60
CA ALA A 240 -7.02 1.02 17.73
C ALA A 240 -5.65 0.32 17.69
N ILE A 241 -5.22 -0.17 16.52
CA ILE A 241 -3.90 -0.79 16.34
C ILE A 241 -2.78 0.22 16.58
N ILE A 242 -2.85 1.43 16.03
CA ILE A 242 -1.82 2.47 16.20
C ILE A 242 -1.63 2.80 17.69
N ALA A 243 -2.73 2.87 18.44
CA ALA A 243 -2.73 3.16 19.86
C ALA A 243 -2.26 2.00 20.76
N MET A 244 -2.06 0.78 20.22
CA MET A 244 -1.50 -0.33 20.98
C MET A 244 -0.03 -0.07 21.36
N PRO A 245 0.43 -0.55 22.54
CA PRO A 245 1.85 -0.57 22.89
C PRO A 245 2.60 -1.67 22.11
N ASP A 246 3.92 -1.50 21.99
CA ASP A 246 4.82 -2.60 21.57
C ASP A 246 5.12 -3.52 22.77
N PRO A 247 5.33 -4.82 22.55
CA PRO A 247 5.42 -5.49 21.25
C PRO A 247 4.08 -5.98 20.67
N GLU A 248 2.98 -5.94 21.42
CA GLU A 248 1.68 -6.49 21.00
C GLU A 248 1.18 -5.90 19.69
N ARG A 249 1.37 -4.59 19.49
CA ARG A 249 1.01 -3.89 18.26
C ARG A 249 1.64 -4.54 17.03
N ASP A 250 2.94 -4.78 17.09
CA ASP A 250 3.69 -5.35 15.97
C ASP A 250 3.22 -6.77 15.63
N PHE A 251 2.86 -7.56 16.63
CA PHE A 251 2.29 -8.88 16.42
C PHE A 251 0.92 -8.83 15.72
N VAL A 252 0.05 -7.88 16.07
CA VAL A 252 -1.19 -7.66 15.32
C VAL A 252 -0.89 -7.28 13.87
N LEU A 253 0.04 -6.34 13.66
CA LEU A 253 0.43 -5.90 12.32
C LEU A 253 0.93 -7.06 11.46
N LEU A 254 1.85 -7.88 11.98
CA LEU A 254 2.35 -9.07 11.28
C LEU A 254 1.20 -10.00 10.85
N ARG A 255 0.21 -10.22 11.73
CA ARG A 255 -0.94 -11.07 11.41
C ARG A 255 -1.84 -10.48 10.34
N THR A 256 -2.01 -9.16 10.31
CA THR A 256 -2.81 -8.48 9.27
C THR A 256 -2.13 -8.48 7.90
N ILE A 257 -0.79 -8.51 7.87
CA ILE A 257 0.00 -8.46 6.62
C ILE A 257 0.27 -9.87 6.05
N MET A 258 0.45 -10.90 6.90
CA MET A 258 0.82 -12.24 6.45
C MET A 258 -0.31 -12.98 5.67
N PRO A 259 -0.01 -13.54 4.48
CA PRO A 259 -0.95 -14.39 3.75
C PRO A 259 -1.16 -15.75 4.47
N ASN A 260 -2.36 -16.32 4.32
CA ASN A 260 -2.85 -17.51 5.03
C ASN A 260 -1.93 -18.75 5.04
N GLY A 261 -1.12 -18.95 3.99
CA GLY A 261 -0.38 -20.20 3.80
C GLY A 261 0.73 -20.49 4.82
N ALA A 262 1.11 -19.52 5.66
CA ALA A 262 2.12 -19.72 6.70
C ALA A 262 1.57 -20.33 8.00
N TYR A 263 0.24 -20.33 8.20
CA TYR A 263 -0.39 -20.82 9.43
C TYR A 263 -0.86 -22.29 9.35
N ASP A 264 -1.10 -22.81 8.14
CA ASP A 264 -1.67 -24.16 7.95
C ASP A 264 -0.69 -25.32 8.19
N ALA A 265 0.62 -25.04 8.31
CA ALA A 265 1.61 -26.08 8.58
C ALA A 265 1.68 -26.49 10.07
N SER A 266 1.09 -25.72 10.99
CA SER A 266 1.26 -25.92 12.44
C SER A 266 -0.04 -26.21 13.21
N SER A 267 -1.22 -26.00 12.61
CA SER A 267 -2.51 -26.06 13.33
C SER A 267 -3.32 -27.34 13.11
N ARG A 268 -2.75 -28.40 12.54
CA ARG A 268 -3.48 -29.64 12.22
C ARG A 268 -3.79 -30.54 13.43
N GLY A 269 -3.94 -29.98 14.63
CA GLY A 269 -4.18 -30.76 15.84
C GLY A 269 -4.68 -29.97 17.04
N GLN A 270 -5.83 -29.29 16.95
CA GLN A 270 -6.61 -29.05 18.17
C GLN A 270 -8.11 -28.82 17.87
N PRO A 271 -9.05 -29.35 18.68
CA PRO A 271 -10.49 -29.29 18.42
C PRO A 271 -11.09 -27.91 18.73
N ASP A 272 -12.17 -27.58 17.99
CA ASP A 272 -12.89 -26.31 17.97
C ASP A 272 -13.32 -25.79 19.35
N ALA A 273 -12.97 -24.52 19.62
CA ALA A 273 -13.55 -23.69 20.67
C ALA A 273 -14.44 -22.61 20.04
N PRO A 274 -15.55 -22.20 20.70
CA PRO A 274 -16.58 -21.40 20.06
C PRO A 274 -16.18 -19.93 19.94
N GLY A 275 -16.23 -19.42 18.69
CA GLY A 275 -16.59 -18.03 18.37
C GLY A 275 -15.61 -16.94 18.77
N THR A 276 -14.36 -17.00 18.32
CA THR A 276 -13.44 -15.86 18.36
C THR A 276 -13.41 -15.19 16.98
N ALA A 277 -13.85 -13.93 16.91
CA ALA A 277 -13.78 -13.13 15.70
C ALA A 277 -12.34 -13.08 15.18
N ALA A 278 -12.12 -13.62 13.97
CA ALA A 278 -10.86 -13.46 13.28
C ALA A 278 -10.60 -11.97 13.05
N PRO A 279 -9.38 -11.45 13.28
CA PRO A 279 -9.05 -10.10 12.88
C PRO A 279 -9.29 -9.97 11.37
N LEU A 280 -10.08 -8.95 11.02
CA LEU A 280 -10.55 -8.62 9.69
C LEU A 280 -9.45 -8.74 8.64
N ARG A 281 -9.69 -9.61 7.65
CA ARG A 281 -9.03 -9.50 6.36
C ARG A 281 -9.91 -8.68 5.43
N ALA A 282 -9.27 -7.81 4.65
CA ALA A 282 -9.85 -7.37 3.38
C ALA A 282 -10.13 -8.63 2.55
N ALA A 283 -11.40 -8.87 2.24
CA ALA A 283 -11.87 -10.08 1.58
C ALA A 283 -11.14 -10.32 0.24
N SER A 284 -10.26 -11.31 0.22
CA SER A 284 -9.76 -11.96 -0.99
C SER A 284 -10.75 -13.07 -1.35
N GLN A 285 -11.75 -12.77 -2.19
CA GLN A 285 -12.44 -13.79 -2.97
C GLN A 285 -12.48 -13.37 -4.45
N PRO A 286 -12.18 -14.27 -5.38
CA PRO A 286 -12.31 -14.02 -6.81
C PRO A 286 -13.79 -14.09 -7.17
N GLY A 287 -14.44 -12.93 -7.26
CA GLY A 287 -15.75 -12.83 -7.90
C GLY A 287 -15.57 -12.84 -9.41
N GLY A 288 -15.83 -13.99 -10.04
CA GLY A 288 -16.07 -14.07 -11.47
C GLY A 288 -17.26 -13.18 -11.82
N ALA A 289 -17.03 -12.19 -12.67
CA ALA A 289 -18.10 -11.38 -13.24
C ALA A 289 -18.55 -12.04 -14.54
N ASP A 290 -19.75 -12.63 -14.53
CA ASP A 290 -20.56 -12.71 -15.73
C ASP A 290 -21.19 -11.33 -15.95
N ALA A 291 -20.96 -10.79 -17.15
CA ALA A 291 -21.50 -9.54 -17.66
C ALA A 291 -22.98 -9.70 -18.09
N PRO A 292 -23.71 -8.58 -18.25
CA PRO A 292 -23.66 -7.85 -19.52
C PRO A 292 -23.23 -6.38 -19.41
#